data_AF-A0A0G1BNA7-F1
#
_entry.id   AF-A0A0G1BNA7-F1
#
_cell.length_a   1.000
_cell.length_b   1.000
_cell.length_c   1.000
_cell.angle_alpha   90.00
_cell.angle_beta   90.00
_cell.angle_gamma   90.00
#
_symmetry.space_group_name_H-M   'P 1'
#
loop_
_entity.id
_entity.type
_entity.pdbx_description
1 polymer ?
#
loop_
_entity_poly.entity_id
_entity_poly.type
_entity_poly.pdbx_seq_one_letter_code
_entity_poly.pdbx_strand_id
1 'polypeptide(L)'
;MQEEIRLSRTGWWKELEQKNLPQDIIVLLRGLIGCYLGSAILPDATPQLITLAKEYLSKGIWIGNNDLFDVMVYMPNNPTFHRSFFALANKWPGGELKRLSEL
;
A
#
# COMPACT_ATOMS: atom_id res chain seq x y z
N MET A 1 6.80 -8.00 17.51
CA MET A 1 7.30 -7.03 16.50
C MET A 1 6.74 -7.46 15.17
N GLN A 2 6.08 -6.57 14.44
CA GLN A 2 5.51 -6.93 13.14
C GLN A 2 6.61 -6.92 12.06
N GLU A 3 6.69 -8.01 11.31
CA GLU A 3 7.65 -8.19 10.23
C GLU A 3 7.26 -7.36 9.00
N GLU A 4 8.26 -6.96 8.22
CA GLU A 4 8.02 -6.28 6.95
C GLU A 4 7.35 -7.23 5.95
N ILE A 5 6.36 -6.73 5.22
CA ILE A 5 5.74 -7.51 4.15
C ILE A 5 6.67 -7.51 2.96
N ARG A 6 7.21 -8.69 2.67
CA ARG A 6 8.02 -8.95 1.49
C ARG A 6 7.28 -9.86 0.54
N LEU A 7 7.18 -9.41 -0.70
CA LEU A 7 6.60 -10.14 -1.82
C LEU A 7 7.64 -10.27 -2.91
N SER A 8 7.69 -11.40 -3.60
CA SER A 8 8.60 -11.56 -4.75
C SER A 8 8.10 -10.76 -5.97
N ARG A 9 8.62 -10.99 -7.18
CA ARG A 9 8.03 -10.44 -8.42
C ARG A 9 7.04 -11.41 -9.09
N THR A 10 6.81 -12.58 -8.51
CA THR A 10 6.01 -13.67 -9.12
C THR A 10 5.24 -14.46 -8.07
N GLY A 11 3.96 -14.76 -8.29
CA GLY A 11 3.22 -15.63 -7.36
C GLY A 11 2.69 -14.94 -6.10
N TRP A 12 2.53 -13.61 -6.14
CA TRP A 12 2.06 -12.79 -5.02
C TRP A 12 0.79 -13.32 -4.34
N TRP A 13 -0.15 -13.87 -5.10
CA TRP A 13 -1.41 -14.38 -4.56
C TRP A 13 -1.20 -15.50 -3.55
N LYS A 14 -0.32 -16.44 -3.87
CA LYS A 14 0.04 -17.54 -2.99
C LYS A 14 0.85 -17.04 -1.79
N GLU A 15 1.77 -16.10 -2.01
CA GLU A 15 2.58 -15.53 -0.94
C GLU A 15 1.73 -14.77 0.08
N LEU A 16 0.71 -14.04 -0.37
CA LEU A 16 -0.22 -13.33 0.52
C LEU A 16 -1.10 -14.31 1.32
N GLU A 17 -1.56 -15.40 0.70
CA GLU A 17 -2.36 -16.44 1.38
C GLU A 17 -1.57 -17.19 2.45
N GLN A 18 -0.25 -17.26 2.31
CA GLN A 18 0.64 -17.90 3.28
C GLN A 18 1.02 -16.97 4.44
N LYS A 19 0.72 -15.68 4.36
CA LYS A 19 0.97 -14.74 5.44
C LYS A 19 -0.20 -14.74 6.41
N ASN A 20 0.10 -14.72 7.71
CA ASN A 20 -0.91 -14.60 8.78
C ASN A 20 -1.40 -13.14 8.88
N LEU A 21 -2.12 -12.68 7.86
CA LEU A 21 -2.68 -11.33 7.76
C LEU A 21 -4.21 -11.37 7.79
N PRO A 22 -4.88 -10.33 8.31
CA PRO A 22 -6.32 -10.19 8.17
C PRO A 22 -6.74 -10.23 6.70
N GLN A 23 -7.90 -10.83 6.42
CA GLN A 23 -8.42 -10.96 5.06
C GLN A 23 -8.54 -9.60 4.35
N ASP A 24 -8.97 -8.57 5.07
CA ASP A 24 -9.07 -7.20 4.56
C ASP A 24 -7.73 -6.63 4.10
N ILE A 25 -6.65 -6.95 4.82
CA ILE A 25 -5.28 -6.57 4.44
C ILE A 25 -4.83 -7.34 3.20
N ILE A 26 -5.15 -8.64 3.11
CA ILE A 26 -4.85 -9.44 1.92
C ILE A 26 -5.54 -8.84 0.70
N VAL A 27 -6.83 -8.50 0.80
CA VAL A 27 -7.60 -7.88 -0.30
C VAL A 27 -7.03 -6.51 -0.68
N LEU A 28 -6.69 -5.68 0.29
CA LEU A 28 -6.03 -4.39 0.07
C LEU A 28 -4.70 -4.55 -0.69
N LEU A 29 -3.83 -5.46 -0.24
CA LEU A 29 -2.55 -5.73 -0.88
C LEU A 29 -2.72 -6.25 -2.31
N ARG A 30 -3.73 -7.10 -2.55
CA ARG A 30 -4.08 -7.55 -3.91
C ARG A 30 -4.44 -6.38 -4.82
N GLY A 31 -5.26 -5.46 -4.34
CA GLY A 31 -5.63 -4.27 -5.11
C GLY A 31 -4.44 -3.35 -5.38
N LEU A 32 -3.56 -3.12 -4.39
CA LEU A 32 -2.36 -2.31 -4.55
C LEU A 32 -1.37 -2.91 -5.55
N ILE A 33 -1.15 -4.23 -5.50
CA ILE A 33 -0.31 -4.94 -6.47
C ILE A 33 -0.94 -4.88 -7.87
N GLY A 34 -2.25 -5.06 -7.98
CA GLY A 34 -2.95 -4.89 -9.25
C GLY A 34 -2.76 -3.49 -9.85
N CYS A 35 -2.76 -2.45 -9.02
CA CYS A 35 -2.49 -1.07 -9.44
C CYS A 35 -1.04 -0.90 -9.89
N TYR A 36 -0.08 -1.46 -9.15
CA TYR A 36 1.34 -1.44 -9.49
C TYR A 36 1.63 -2.06 -10.87
N LEU A 37 0.86 -3.08 -11.27
CA LEU A 37 0.98 -3.73 -12.57
C LEU A 37 0.26 -3.02 -13.72
N GLY A 38 -0.38 -1.87 -13.44
CA GLY A 38 -0.91 -0.97 -14.46
C GLY A 38 -2.39 -1.14 -14.80
N SER A 39 -3.17 -1.93 -14.06
CA SER A 39 -4.49 -2.37 -14.55
C SER A 39 -5.63 -2.40 -13.52
N ALA A 40 -5.50 -1.78 -12.36
CA ALA A 40 -6.54 -1.86 -11.32
C ALA A 40 -7.06 -0.51 -10.82
N ILE A 41 -8.30 -0.57 -10.33
CA ILE A 41 -8.96 0.47 -9.56
C ILE A 41 -8.28 0.56 -8.19
N LEU A 42 -7.91 1.77 -7.77
CA LEU A 42 -7.28 2.00 -6.48
C LEU A 42 -8.20 1.52 -5.33
N PRO A 43 -7.68 0.77 -4.33
CA PRO A 43 -8.48 0.25 -3.23
C PRO A 43 -9.10 1.37 -2.40
N ASP A 44 -10.35 1.21 -1.98
CA ASP A 44 -11.02 2.16 -1.09
C ASP A 44 -10.30 2.29 0.26
N ALA A 45 -10.22 3.53 0.77
CA ALA A 45 -9.67 3.81 2.09
C ALA A 45 -10.76 4.13 3.10
N THR A 46 -11.45 3.08 3.56
CA THR A 46 -12.43 3.19 4.65
C THR A 46 -11.73 3.41 6.00
N PRO A 47 -12.38 4.02 7.00
CA PRO A 47 -11.78 4.21 8.34
C PRO A 47 -11.28 2.90 8.98
N GLN A 48 -12.01 1.82 8.79
CA GLN A 48 -11.64 0.48 9.28
C GLN A 48 -10.38 -0.03 8.57
N LEU A 49 -10.34 0.05 7.24
CA LEU A 49 -9.16 -0.35 6.47
C LEU A 49 -7.95 0.52 6.76
N ILE A 50 -8.12 1.83 7.02
CA ILE A 50 -7.02 2.72 7.40
C ILE A 50 -6.43 2.29 8.74
N THR A 51 -7.27 1.92 9.71
CA THR A 51 -6.81 1.42 11.01
C THR A 51 -5.99 0.16 10.85
N LEU A 52 -6.50 -0.82 10.09
CA LEU A 52 -5.77 -2.05 9.80
C LEU A 52 -4.48 -1.78 9.02
N ALA A 53 -4.51 -0.93 7.99
CA ALA A 53 -3.32 -0.62 7.19
C ALA A 53 -2.22 0.04 8.03
N LYS A 54 -2.57 0.90 9.00
CA LYS A 54 -1.59 1.47 9.93
C LYS A 54 -0.93 0.40 10.79
N GLU A 55 -1.70 -0.58 11.27
CA GLU A 55 -1.18 -1.69 12.04
C GLU A 55 -0.24 -2.55 11.17
N TYR A 56 -0.73 -3.06 10.03
CA TYR A 56 -0.03 -4.09 9.27
C TYR A 56 0.99 -3.57 8.23
N LEU A 57 0.82 -2.34 7.74
CA LEU A 57 1.53 -1.83 6.55
C LEU A 57 2.38 -0.58 6.81
N SER A 58 2.49 -0.11 8.05
CA SER A 58 3.21 1.15 8.39
C SER A 58 4.70 1.14 8.05
N LYS A 59 5.33 -0.03 7.96
CA LYS A 59 6.74 -0.16 7.55
C LYS A 59 6.92 -0.09 6.03
N GLY A 60 5.83 -0.20 5.27
CA GLY A 60 5.85 -0.34 3.83
C GLY A 60 5.84 -1.80 3.37
N ILE A 61 5.89 -1.97 2.06
CA ILE A 61 5.84 -3.27 1.38
C ILE A 61 7.01 -3.36 0.42
N TRP A 62 7.75 -4.46 0.48
CA TRP A 62 8.73 -4.80 -0.53
C TRP A 62 8.07 -5.59 -1.65
N ILE A 63 8.29 -5.16 -2.89
CA ILE A 63 7.91 -5.89 -4.09
C ILE A 63 9.19 -6.23 -4.86
N GLY A 64 9.49 -7.52 -4.99
CA GLY A 64 10.78 -7.98 -5.47
C GLY A 64 11.93 -7.67 -4.51
N ASN A 65 13.14 -7.53 -5.06
CA ASN A 65 14.35 -7.46 -4.25
C ASN A 65 14.72 -6.05 -3.78
N ASN A 66 14.35 -5.01 -4.56
CA ASN A 66 14.88 -3.66 -4.37
C ASN A 66 13.79 -2.57 -4.32
N ASP A 67 12.52 -2.90 -4.55
CA ASP A 67 11.46 -1.90 -4.62
C ASP A 67 10.70 -1.88 -3.29
N LEU A 68 10.91 -0.83 -2.49
CA LEU A 68 10.19 -0.58 -1.25
C LEU A 68 9.15 0.51 -1.47
N PHE A 69 7.94 0.27 -1.00
CA PHE A 69 6.82 1.20 -1.14
C PHE A 69 6.22 1.55 0.22
N ASP A 70 5.90 2.82 0.40
CA ASP A 70 4.95 3.25 1.42
C ASP A 70 3.52 3.07 0.91
N VAL A 71 2.63 2.69 1.83
CA VAL A 71 1.19 2.66 1.57
C VAL A 71 0.61 4.01 1.99
N MET A 72 0.25 4.82 1.01
CA MET A 72 -0.30 6.16 1.23
C MET A 72 -1.83 6.15 1.06
N VAL A 73 -2.47 7.16 1.64
CA VAL A 73 -3.92 7.39 1.50
C VAL A 73 -4.14 8.75 0.86
N TYR A 74 -4.87 8.78 -0.25
CA TYR A 74 -5.45 10.02 -0.76
C TYR A 74 -6.72 10.32 0.04
N MET A 75 -6.77 11.51 0.63
CA MET A 75 -7.93 12.03 1.37
C MET A 75 -8.42 13.29 0.66
N PRO A 76 -9.57 13.25 -0.03
CA PRO A 76 -10.10 14.43 -0.70
C PRO A 76 -10.60 15.44 0.33
N ASN A 77 -10.37 16.73 0.06
CA ASN A 77 -10.90 17.83 0.88
C ASN A 77 -12.44 17.88 0.86
N ASN A 78 -13.05 17.41 -0.23
CA ASN A 78 -14.49 17.28 -0.36
C ASN A 78 -14.84 15.84 -0.78
N PRO A 79 -15.34 15.00 0.15
CA PRO A 79 -15.64 13.60 -0.13
C PRO A 79 -16.89 13.38 -0.99
N THR A 80 -17.66 14.44 -1.31
CA THR A 80 -18.86 14.32 -2.16
C THR A 80 -18.52 13.98 -3.62
N PHE A 81 -17.37 14.44 -4.12
CA PHE A 81 -16.98 14.28 -5.53
C PHE A 81 -15.83 13.30 -5.75
N HIS A 82 -15.10 12.97 -4.68
CA HIS A 82 -13.95 12.09 -4.73
C HIS A 82 -13.97 11.14 -3.54
N ARG A 83 -13.62 9.88 -3.77
CA ARG A 83 -13.45 8.88 -2.71
C ARG A 83 -12.01 8.88 -2.20
N SER A 84 -11.83 8.51 -0.93
CA SER A 84 -10.50 8.19 -0.40
C SER A 84 -10.03 6.84 -0.92
N PHE A 85 -8.74 6.72 -1.22
CA PHE A 85 -8.17 5.47 -1.72
C PHE A 85 -6.73 5.27 -1.25
N PHE A 86 -6.29 4.01 -1.23
CA PHE A 86 -4.90 3.67 -1.00
C PHE A 86 -4.09 3.68 -2.30
N ALA A 87 -2.83 4.08 -2.19
CA ALA A 87 -1.87 4.05 -3.28
C ALA A 87 -0.49 3.63 -2.78
N LEU A 88 0.33 3.06 -3.67
CA LEU A 88 1.74 2.83 -3.40
C LEU A 88 2.54 4.06 -3.83
N ALA A 89 3.42 4.53 -2.96
CA ALA A 89 4.45 5.48 -3.29
C ALA A 89 5.82 4.83 -3.06
N ASN A 90 6.76 5.06 -3.97
CA ASN A 90 8.13 4.61 -3.75
C ASN A 90 8.65 5.18 -2.42
N LYS A 91 9.42 4.38 -1.70
CA LYS A 91 10.09 4.77 -0.47
C LYS A 91 11.59 4.71 -0.70
N TRP A 92 12.29 5.79 -0.35
CA TRP A 92 13.73 5.90 -0.48
C TRP A 92 14.36 5.92 0.92
N PRO A 93 14.93 4.79 1.38
CA PRO A 93 15.65 4.76 2.65
C PRO A 93 16.80 5.77 2.62
N GLY A 94 16.76 6.75 3.53
CA GLY A 94 17.78 7.80 3.62
C GLY A 94 17.41 9.16 3.01
N GLY A 95 16.17 9.32 2.51
CA GLY A 95 15.68 10.62 2.05
C GLY A 95 14.16 10.73 2.13
N GLU A 96 13.66 11.92 1.81
CA GLU A 96 12.23 12.20 1.69
C GLU A 96 11.94 12.84 0.33
N LEU A 97 10.85 12.42 -0.32
CA LEU A 97 10.34 13.17 -1.45
C LEU A 97 9.68 14.45 -0.98
N LYS A 98 10.00 15.55 -1.64
CA LYS A 98 9.34 16.84 -1.45
C LYS A 98 8.65 17.28 -2.72
N ARG A 99 7.57 18.03 -2.59
CA ARG A 99 7.03 18.81 -3.71
C ARG A 99 8.07 19.85 -4.08
N LEU A 100 8.19 20.18 -5.36
CA LEU A 100 9.11 21.25 -5.79
C LEU A 100 8.82 22.60 -5.12
N SER A 101 7.56 22.84 -4.75
CA SER A 101 7.14 24.03 -3.99
C SER A 101 7.57 24.03 -2.52
N GLU A 102 8.09 22.92 -2.01
CA GLU A 102 8.57 22.73 -0.63
C GLU A 102 10.11 22.79 -0.53
N LEU A 103 10.79 23.09 -1.64
CA LEU A 103 12.23 23.39 -1.70
C LEU A 103 12.46 24.90 -1.55
#